data_AF-A0A1W1WLQ0-F1
#
_entry.id   AF-A0A1W1WLQ0-F1
#
_cell.length_a   1.000
_cell.length_b   1.000
_cell.length_c   1.000
_cell.angle_alpha   90.00
_cell.angle_beta   90.00
_cell.angle_gamma   90.00
#
_symmetry.space_group_name_H-M   'P 1'
#
loop_
_entity.id
_entity.type
_entity.pdbx_description
1 polymer ?
#
loop_
_entity_poly.entity_id
_entity_poly.type
_entity_poly.pdbx_seq_one_letter_code
_entity_poly.pdbx_strand_id
1 'polypeptide(L)'
;MSKKPISFKSHSRRRRLEKQYRPRKTVHEWDDLVDYWRLFIPNPAQLSDRGPWTERMLWSNAILAGLISALRIWLFAGFHLLVMLSVAINTLFDMFLFYYALTWIVVWILNRTETGHKRYEVDTLRKQAIVYSGWLVILVVAAWIPVPFLSIVIGLIVAVLGIRAVHFLYGVNWLRSAASVLSGSATIWMLIMVLNRIAGL
;
A
#
# COMPACT_ATOMS: atom_id res chain seq x y z
N MET A 1 50.91 -32.88 -27.42
CA MET A 1 49.62 -32.17 -27.57
C MET A 1 49.21 -31.54 -26.25
N SER A 2 49.43 -30.23 -26.10
CA SER A 2 49.12 -29.49 -24.86
C SER A 2 47.62 -29.24 -24.76
N LYS A 3 46.96 -29.82 -23.74
CA LYS A 3 45.56 -29.51 -23.41
C LYS A 3 45.52 -28.08 -22.86
N LYS A 4 44.92 -27.15 -23.63
CA LYS A 4 44.70 -25.77 -23.19
C LYS A 4 43.86 -25.77 -21.89
N PRO A 5 44.25 -25.02 -20.84
CA PRO A 5 43.48 -24.96 -19.60
C PRO A 5 42.15 -24.23 -19.83
N ILE A 6 41.07 -24.80 -19.28
CA ILE A 6 39.73 -24.24 -19.32
C ILE A 6 39.74 -22.88 -18.61
N SER A 7 39.50 -21.80 -19.36
CA SER A 7 39.49 -20.45 -18.79
C SER A 7 38.25 -20.26 -17.91
N PHE A 8 38.44 -20.03 -16.60
CA PHE A 8 37.38 -19.71 -15.64
C PHE A 8 36.60 -18.41 -15.95
N LYS A 9 37.08 -17.58 -16.89
CA LYS A 9 36.40 -16.34 -17.31
C LYS A 9 35.14 -16.57 -18.16
N SER A 10 34.95 -17.76 -18.75
CA SER A 10 33.75 -18.03 -19.56
C SER A 10 32.51 -18.31 -18.70
N HIS A 11 32.68 -18.94 -17.54
CA HIS A 11 31.58 -19.27 -16.63
C HIS A 11 30.95 -18.04 -15.97
N SER A 12 31.75 -17.01 -15.64
CA SER A 12 31.23 -15.77 -15.07
C SER A 12 30.44 -14.94 -16.09
N ARG A 13 30.89 -14.94 -17.36
CA ARG A 13 30.19 -14.27 -18.46
C ARG A 13 28.88 -14.97 -18.81
N ARG A 14 28.86 -16.31 -18.81
CA ARG A 14 27.66 -17.12 -19.04
C ARG A 14 26.62 -16.94 -17.91
N ARG A 15 27.03 -16.91 -16.64
CA ARG A 15 26.14 -16.58 -15.51
C ARG A 15 25.58 -15.16 -15.57
N ARG A 16 26.37 -14.18 -16.03
CA ARG A 16 25.87 -12.81 -16.24
C ARG A 16 24.85 -12.75 -17.37
N LEU A 17 25.11 -13.44 -18.49
CA LEU A 17 24.18 -13.53 -19.61
C LEU A 17 22.91 -14.32 -19.26
N GLU A 18 22.99 -15.38 -18.46
CA GLU A 18 21.82 -16.12 -17.95
C GLU A 18 20.97 -15.29 -16.98
N LYS A 19 21.57 -14.41 -16.18
CA LYS A 19 20.83 -13.42 -15.38
C LYS A 19 20.13 -12.38 -16.26
N GLN A 20 20.73 -12.04 -17.41
CA GLN A 20 20.22 -11.03 -18.35
C GLN A 20 19.16 -11.60 -19.30
N TYR A 21 19.20 -12.91 -19.57
CA TYR A 21 18.27 -13.69 -20.40
C TYR A 21 17.41 -14.65 -19.57
N ARG A 22 16.99 -14.28 -18.36
CA ARG A 22 15.82 -14.97 -17.80
C ARG A 22 14.63 -14.58 -18.68
N PRO A 23 13.88 -15.56 -19.23
CA PRO A 23 12.67 -15.25 -19.96
C PRO A 23 11.81 -14.42 -19.02
N ARG A 24 11.36 -13.25 -19.51
CA ARG A 24 10.37 -12.42 -18.82
C ARG A 24 9.21 -13.36 -18.52
N LYS A 25 9.12 -13.83 -17.28
CA LYS A 25 8.01 -14.67 -16.82
C LYS A 25 6.78 -13.88 -17.22
N THR A 26 5.88 -14.48 -17.98
CA THR A 26 4.60 -13.86 -18.34
C THR A 26 3.91 -13.52 -17.03
N VAL A 27 4.01 -12.25 -16.62
CA VAL A 27 3.49 -11.76 -15.36
C VAL A 27 1.98 -11.85 -15.46
N HIS A 28 1.40 -12.86 -14.81
CA HIS A 28 -0.05 -12.96 -14.68
C HIS A 28 -0.48 -12.01 -13.57
N GLU A 29 -1.63 -11.36 -13.71
CA GLU A 29 -2.14 -10.39 -12.71
C GLU A 29 -2.34 -11.03 -11.32
N TRP A 30 -2.58 -12.35 -11.27
CA TRP A 30 -2.63 -13.13 -10.03
C TRP A 30 -1.26 -13.32 -9.36
N ASP A 31 -0.16 -13.27 -10.12
CA ASP A 31 1.20 -13.31 -9.56
C ASP A 31 1.46 -12.05 -8.73
N ASP A 32 0.92 -10.88 -9.13
CA ASP A 32 1.13 -9.61 -8.41
C ASP A 32 0.56 -9.66 -6.98
N LEU A 33 -0.63 -10.24 -6.79
CA LEU A 33 -1.22 -10.40 -5.45
C LEU A 33 -0.39 -11.35 -4.59
N VAL A 34 -0.05 -12.53 -5.12
CA VAL A 34 0.70 -13.55 -4.39
C VAL A 34 2.10 -13.05 -4.04
N ASP A 35 2.79 -12.41 -4.98
CA ASP A 35 4.12 -11.87 -4.78
C ASP A 35 4.10 -10.68 -3.82
N TYR A 36 3.06 -9.85 -3.84
CA TYR A 36 2.85 -8.81 -2.82
C TYR A 36 2.81 -9.41 -1.41
N TRP A 37 1.92 -10.38 -1.17
CA TRP A 37 1.74 -10.95 0.17
C TRP A 37 2.96 -11.77 0.62
N ARG A 38 3.68 -12.42 -0.30
CA ARG A 38 4.97 -13.07 -0.01
C ARG A 38 6.03 -12.09 0.50
N LEU A 39 6.04 -10.86 -0.01
CA LEU A 39 6.97 -9.81 0.44
C LEU A 39 6.47 -9.12 1.72
N PHE A 40 5.16 -8.94 1.84
CA PHE A 40 4.53 -8.19 2.93
C PHE A 40 4.50 -8.98 4.25
N ILE A 41 4.06 -10.25 4.23
CA ILE A 41 3.88 -11.07 5.46
C ILE A 41 5.16 -11.17 6.31
N PRO A 42 6.35 -11.43 5.73
CA PRO A 42 7.57 -11.51 6.53
C PRO A 42 7.98 -10.18 7.17
N ASN A 43 7.63 -9.05 6.55
CA ASN A 43 8.06 -7.71 6.98
C ASN A 43 6.97 -6.65 6.70
N PRO A 44 5.86 -6.64 7.44
CA PRO A 44 4.72 -5.77 7.14
C PRO A 44 5.01 -4.28 7.45
N ALA A 45 6.08 -4.01 8.20
CA ALA A 45 6.53 -2.66 8.56
C ALA A 45 7.70 -2.17 7.68
N GLN A 46 7.95 -2.77 6.51
CA GLN A 46 9.07 -2.38 5.65
C GLN A 46 8.86 -1.03 4.95
N LEU A 47 9.98 -0.45 4.51
CA LEU A 47 10.00 0.74 3.66
C LEU A 47 10.03 0.34 2.17
N SER A 48 9.60 1.24 1.29
CA SER A 48 9.45 1.00 -0.16
C SER A 48 10.73 0.55 -0.86
N ASP A 49 11.91 0.86 -0.33
CA ASP A 49 13.17 0.56 -1.02
C ASP A 49 13.55 -0.93 -1.02
N ARG A 50 12.84 -1.75 -0.25
CA ARG A 50 13.17 -3.17 -0.03
C ARG A 50 12.44 -4.15 -0.94
N GLY A 51 11.63 -3.68 -1.90
CA GLY A 51 10.85 -4.56 -2.76
C GLY A 51 10.50 -3.95 -4.13
N PRO A 52 10.23 -4.78 -5.15
CA PRO A 52 9.77 -4.33 -6.46
C PRO A 52 8.27 -4.02 -6.43
N TRP A 53 7.87 -2.98 -5.70
CA TRP A 53 6.47 -2.58 -5.56
C TRP A 53 5.92 -1.98 -6.85
N THR A 54 4.77 -2.46 -7.29
CA THR A 54 4.10 -1.97 -8.50
C THR A 54 2.69 -1.50 -8.19
N GLU A 55 2.16 -0.56 -8.98
CA GLU A 55 0.78 -0.08 -8.80
C GLU A 55 -0.23 -1.22 -9.02
N ARG A 56 0.12 -2.24 -9.81
CA ARG A 56 -0.74 -3.42 -9.99
C ARG A 56 -0.99 -4.14 -8.67
N MET A 57 0.04 -4.29 -7.83
CA MET A 57 -0.10 -4.89 -6.49
C MET A 57 -1.07 -4.12 -5.59
N LEU A 58 -1.04 -2.78 -5.66
CA LEU A 58 -2.00 -1.92 -4.96
C LEU A 58 -3.43 -2.23 -5.43
N TRP A 59 -3.66 -2.24 -6.75
CA TRP A 59 -4.98 -2.52 -7.32
C TRP A 59 -5.46 -3.93 -6.98
N SER A 60 -4.58 -4.93 -7.01
CA SER A 60 -4.90 -6.29 -6.58
C SER A 60 -5.36 -6.33 -5.11
N ASN A 61 -4.71 -5.58 -4.21
CA ASN A 61 -5.14 -5.47 -2.82
C ASN A 61 -6.44 -4.70 -2.65
N ALA A 62 -6.66 -3.66 -3.45
CA ALA A 62 -7.90 -2.90 -3.44
C ALA A 62 -9.10 -3.78 -3.86
N ILE A 63 -8.93 -4.58 -4.92
CA ILE A 63 -9.92 -5.56 -5.38
C ILE A 63 -10.13 -6.63 -4.29
N LEU A 64 -9.06 -7.19 -3.73
CA LEU A 64 -9.15 -8.18 -2.66
C LEU A 64 -9.92 -7.64 -1.46
N ALA A 65 -9.63 -6.42 -1.01
CA ALA A 65 -10.37 -5.76 0.07
C ALA A 65 -11.85 -5.59 -0.27
N GLY A 66 -12.18 -5.10 -1.47
CA GLY A 66 -13.57 -4.95 -1.92
C GLY A 66 -14.34 -6.27 -1.94
N LEU A 67 -13.71 -7.35 -2.43
CA LEU A 67 -14.30 -8.69 -2.43
C LEU A 67 -14.51 -9.23 -1.01
N ILE A 68 -13.54 -9.05 -0.11
CA ILE A 68 -13.68 -9.46 1.30
C ILE A 68 -14.82 -8.66 1.97
N SER A 69 -14.91 -7.35 1.74
CA SER A 69 -16.00 -6.53 2.27
C SER A 69 -17.37 -7.00 1.75
N ALA A 70 -17.50 -7.32 0.47
CA ALA A 70 -18.74 -7.86 -0.10
C ALA A 70 -19.08 -9.25 0.47
N LEU A 71 -18.09 -10.13 0.62
CA LEU A 71 -18.26 -11.46 1.20
C LEU A 71 -18.76 -11.38 2.65
N ARG A 72 -18.29 -10.39 3.42
CA ARG A 72 -18.80 -10.12 4.77
C ARG A 72 -20.31 -9.85 4.76
N ILE A 73 -20.79 -8.98 3.88
CA ILE A 73 -22.22 -8.69 3.75
C ILE A 73 -22.99 -9.97 3.42
N TRP A 74 -22.50 -10.75 2.46
CA TRP A 74 -23.15 -12.00 2.09
C TRP A 74 -23.30 -12.97 3.27
N LEU A 75 -22.24 -13.15 4.06
CA LEU A 75 -22.23 -14.10 5.18
C LEU A 75 -23.04 -13.64 6.40
N PHE A 76 -23.04 -12.34 6.71
CA PHE A 76 -23.70 -11.82 7.92
C PHE A 76 -25.11 -11.26 7.68
N ALA A 77 -25.42 -10.79 6.46
CA ALA A 77 -26.70 -10.15 6.12
C ALA A 77 -27.46 -10.87 4.99
N GLY A 78 -26.87 -11.90 4.37
CA GLY A 78 -27.45 -12.60 3.23
C GLY A 78 -27.08 -11.98 1.88
N PHE A 79 -27.54 -12.59 0.78
CA PHE A 79 -27.18 -12.16 -0.56
C PHE A 79 -27.99 -10.93 -1.00
N HIS A 80 -27.31 -9.77 -1.06
CA HIS A 80 -27.88 -8.49 -1.49
C HIS A 80 -27.00 -7.84 -2.55
N LEU A 81 -27.23 -8.16 -3.83
CA LEU A 81 -26.32 -7.80 -4.92
C LEU A 81 -25.95 -6.30 -4.95
N LEU A 82 -26.94 -5.41 -4.84
CA LEU A 82 -26.70 -3.96 -4.88
C LEU A 82 -25.93 -3.45 -3.65
N VAL A 83 -26.21 -4.00 -2.46
CA VAL A 83 -25.51 -3.65 -1.23
C VAL A 83 -24.07 -4.13 -1.29
N MET A 84 -23.85 -5.36 -1.72
CA MET A 84 -22.52 -5.95 -1.91
C MET A 84 -21.69 -5.14 -2.91
N LEU A 85 -22.29 -4.77 -4.05
CA LEU A 85 -21.63 -3.95 -5.07
C LEU A 85 -21.27 -2.56 -4.52
N SER A 86 -22.20 -1.91 -3.82
CA SER A 86 -21.95 -0.61 -3.18
C SER A 86 -20.80 -0.68 -2.17
N VAL A 87 -20.78 -1.70 -1.31
CA VAL A 87 -19.72 -1.90 -0.31
C VAL A 87 -18.37 -2.18 -0.98
N ALA A 88 -18.33 -2.97 -2.06
CA ALA A 88 -17.12 -3.22 -2.82
C ALA A 88 -16.57 -1.95 -3.47
N ILE A 89 -17.44 -1.15 -4.11
CA ILE A 89 -17.06 0.12 -4.74
C ILE A 89 -16.56 1.13 -3.71
N ASN A 90 -17.25 1.26 -2.56
CA ASN A 90 -16.82 2.15 -1.48
C ASN A 90 -15.45 1.74 -0.93
N THR A 91 -15.21 0.43 -0.74
CA THR A 91 -13.91 -0.08 -0.29
C THR A 91 -12.80 0.22 -1.31
N LEU A 92 -13.08 0.10 -2.61
CA LEU A 92 -12.15 0.49 -3.68
C LEU A 92 -11.87 2.00 -3.65
N PHE A 93 -12.89 2.81 -3.39
CA PHE A 93 -12.75 4.25 -3.29
C PHE A 93 -11.94 4.67 -2.06
N ASP A 94 -12.11 4.00 -0.91
CA ASP A 94 -11.29 4.23 0.29
C ASP A 94 -9.80 3.93 0.03
N MET A 95 -9.52 2.84 -0.69
CA MET A 95 -8.16 2.51 -1.15
C MET A 95 -7.59 3.59 -2.08
N PHE A 96 -8.42 4.14 -2.97
CA PHE A 96 -8.02 5.25 -3.84
C PHE A 96 -7.71 6.52 -3.05
N LEU A 97 -8.58 6.89 -2.09
CA LEU A 97 -8.36 8.04 -1.20
C LEU A 97 -7.07 7.88 -0.38
N PHE A 98 -6.81 6.67 0.14
CA PHE A 98 -5.57 6.37 0.84
C PHE A 98 -4.33 6.50 -0.06
N TYR A 99 -4.38 5.98 -1.28
CA TYR A 99 -3.21 5.99 -2.15
C TYR A 99 -2.95 7.35 -2.80
N TYR A 100 -3.98 8.00 -3.35
CA TYR A 100 -3.81 9.23 -4.12
C TYR A 100 -3.99 10.48 -3.28
N ALA A 101 -5.08 10.57 -2.51
CA ALA A 101 -5.42 11.80 -1.80
C ALA A 101 -4.56 11.98 -0.54
N LEU A 102 -4.44 10.94 0.30
CA LEU A 102 -3.66 11.03 1.54
C LEU A 102 -2.18 11.31 1.25
N THR A 103 -1.56 10.59 0.30
CA THR A 103 -0.14 10.81 -0.03
C THR A 103 0.12 12.22 -0.54
N TRP A 104 -0.79 12.74 -1.36
CA TRP A 104 -0.71 14.11 -1.86
C TRP A 104 -0.88 15.14 -0.74
N ILE A 105 -1.88 14.98 0.13
CA ILE A 105 -2.14 15.92 1.24
C ILE A 105 -0.95 15.93 2.21
N VAL A 106 -0.43 14.76 2.60
CA VAL A 106 0.73 14.66 3.49
C VAL A 106 1.91 15.43 2.92
N VAL A 107 2.22 15.23 1.64
CA VAL A 107 3.35 15.91 0.97
C VAL A 107 3.07 17.40 0.79
N TRP A 108 1.83 17.79 0.50
CA TRP A 108 1.42 19.19 0.46
C TRP A 108 1.64 19.88 1.81
N ILE A 109 1.25 19.26 2.93
CA ILE A 109 1.48 19.79 4.28
C ILE A 109 2.97 19.88 4.57
N LEU A 110 3.75 18.84 4.23
CA LEU A 110 5.20 18.86 4.39
C LEU A 110 5.81 20.03 3.61
N ASN A 111 5.50 20.18 2.33
CA ASN A 111 6.02 21.29 1.51
C ASN A 111 5.59 22.67 2.02
N ARG A 112 4.40 22.80 2.63
CA ARG A 112 3.93 24.05 3.24
C ARG A 112 4.59 24.40 4.56
N THR A 113 5.06 23.39 5.30
CA THR A 113 5.69 23.54 6.61
C THR A 113 7.23 23.50 6.55
N GLU A 114 7.80 23.45 5.34
CA GLU A 114 9.25 23.45 5.13
C GLU A 114 9.80 24.86 5.26
N THR A 115 10.73 25.05 6.19
CA THR A 115 11.43 26.32 6.41
C THR A 115 12.61 26.53 5.45
N GLY A 116 12.93 25.54 4.60
CA GLY A 116 14.01 25.56 3.60
C GLY A 116 13.51 25.38 2.14
N HIS A 117 14.46 25.27 1.21
CA HIS A 117 14.17 25.10 -0.23
C HIS A 117 14.00 23.63 -0.66
N LYS A 118 13.90 22.68 0.30
CA LYS A 118 13.68 21.26 -0.03
C LYS A 118 12.24 21.07 -0.51
N ARG A 119 12.09 20.44 -1.68
CA ARG A 119 10.79 19.97 -2.19
C ARG A 119 10.69 18.47 -2.00
N TYR A 120 9.59 18.04 -1.41
CA TYR A 120 9.26 16.63 -1.21
C TYR A 120 8.41 16.13 -2.39
N GLU A 121 8.77 14.98 -2.92
CA GLU A 121 8.10 14.35 -4.05
C GLU A 121 7.01 13.38 -3.58
N VAL A 122 5.84 13.43 -4.21
CA VAL A 122 4.70 12.56 -3.87
C VAL A 122 4.97 11.10 -4.20
N ASP A 123 5.77 10.83 -5.23
CA ASP A 123 6.01 9.48 -5.73
C ASP A 123 6.75 8.58 -4.74
N THR A 124 7.58 9.17 -3.86
CA THR A 124 8.22 8.44 -2.75
C THR A 124 7.17 7.89 -1.79
N LEU A 125 6.21 8.71 -1.38
CA LEU A 125 5.15 8.28 -0.44
C LEU A 125 4.11 7.39 -1.12
N ARG A 126 3.86 7.56 -2.41
CA ARG A 126 3.02 6.63 -3.20
C ARG A 126 3.60 5.23 -3.19
N LYS A 127 4.89 5.06 -3.51
CA LYS A 127 5.54 3.75 -3.43
C LYS A 127 5.39 3.13 -2.04
N GLN A 128 5.51 3.94 -0.98
CA GLN A 128 5.28 3.48 0.39
C GLN A 128 3.81 3.10 0.65
N ALA A 129 2.86 3.83 0.10
CA ALA A 129 1.43 3.50 0.21
C ALA A 129 1.11 2.15 -0.45
N ILE A 130 1.81 1.76 -1.53
CA ILE A 130 1.71 0.40 -2.09
C ILE A 130 2.09 -0.63 -1.03
N VAL A 131 3.23 -0.43 -0.34
CA VAL A 131 3.68 -1.32 0.74
C VAL A 131 2.64 -1.41 1.84
N TYR A 132 1.97 -0.31 2.19
CA TYR A 132 0.99 -0.30 3.27
C TYR A 132 -0.43 -0.67 2.85
N SER A 133 -0.71 -0.88 1.57
CA SER A 133 -2.02 -1.32 1.09
C SER A 133 -2.50 -2.66 1.71
N GLY A 134 -1.58 -3.55 2.07
CA GLY A 134 -1.87 -4.80 2.78
C GLY A 134 -2.45 -4.57 4.17
N TRP A 135 -2.07 -3.48 4.85
CA TRP A 135 -2.68 -3.12 6.13
C TRP A 135 -4.15 -2.71 5.99
N LEU A 136 -4.55 -2.14 4.85
CA LEU A 136 -5.95 -1.84 4.58
C LEU A 136 -6.77 -3.12 4.37
N VAL A 137 -6.20 -4.12 3.69
CA VAL A 137 -6.81 -5.45 3.61
C VAL A 137 -6.95 -6.07 5.00
N ILE A 138 -5.93 -5.96 5.85
CA ILE A 138 -5.99 -6.44 7.25
C ILE A 138 -7.08 -5.69 8.03
N LEU A 139 -7.23 -4.38 7.86
CA LEU A 139 -8.31 -3.61 8.49
C LEU A 139 -9.69 -4.14 8.08
N VAL A 140 -9.89 -4.43 6.80
CA VAL A 140 -11.13 -5.01 6.29
C VAL A 140 -11.38 -6.38 6.89
N VAL A 141 -10.37 -7.24 6.95
CA VAL A 141 -10.47 -8.58 7.58
C VAL A 141 -10.76 -8.47 9.07
N ALA A 142 -10.12 -7.54 9.78
CA ALA A 142 -10.33 -7.35 11.22
C ALA A 142 -11.75 -6.91 11.56
N ALA A 143 -12.45 -6.23 10.64
CA ALA A 143 -13.87 -5.86 10.80
C ALA A 143 -14.83 -7.08 10.82
N TRP A 144 -14.34 -8.28 10.51
CA TRP A 144 -15.08 -9.53 10.67
C TRP A 144 -15.05 -10.07 12.09
N ILE A 145 -14.05 -9.68 12.87
CA ILE A 145 -13.85 -10.17 14.22
C ILE A 145 -14.71 -9.31 15.14
N PRO A 146 -15.65 -9.90 15.92
CA PRO A 146 -16.53 -9.15 16.81
C PRO A 146 -15.80 -8.73 18.10
N VAL A 147 -14.60 -8.16 17.96
CA VAL A 147 -13.81 -7.62 19.08
C VAL A 147 -13.95 -6.10 19.06
N PRO A 148 -14.51 -5.50 20.12
CA PRO A 148 -14.62 -4.05 20.24
C PRO A 148 -13.26 -3.38 20.04
N PHE A 149 -13.25 -2.26 19.32
CA PHE A 149 -12.07 -1.41 19.09
C PHE A 149 -10.90 -2.03 18.29
N LEU A 150 -10.97 -3.29 17.85
CA LEU A 150 -9.87 -3.92 17.10
C LEU A 150 -9.47 -3.14 15.84
N SER A 151 -10.45 -2.69 15.05
CA SER A 151 -10.21 -1.86 13.87
C SER A 151 -9.55 -0.52 14.21
N ILE A 152 -9.86 0.05 15.39
CA ILE A 152 -9.23 1.30 15.86
C ILE A 152 -7.77 1.04 16.22
N VAL A 153 -7.49 -0.05 16.93
CA VAL A 153 -6.11 -0.44 17.30
C VAL A 153 -5.27 -0.66 16.04
N ILE A 154 -5.78 -1.38 15.04
CA ILE A 154 -5.06 -1.59 13.78
C ILE A 154 -4.91 -0.25 13.04
N GLY A 155 -5.93 0.61 13.03
CA GLY A 155 -5.86 1.94 12.43
C GLY A 155 -4.75 2.80 13.07
N LEU A 156 -4.59 2.73 14.38
CA LEU A 156 -3.49 3.39 15.11
C LEU A 156 -2.13 2.83 14.72
N ILE A 157 -2.00 1.51 14.56
CA ILE A 157 -0.75 0.89 14.07
C ILE A 157 -0.41 1.42 12.67
N VAL A 158 -1.40 1.47 11.76
CA VAL A 158 -1.21 2.01 10.41
C VAL A 158 -0.79 3.48 10.44
N ALA A 159 -1.40 4.29 11.30
CA ALA A 159 -1.03 5.69 11.48
C ALA A 159 0.43 5.81 11.97
N VAL A 160 0.84 5.04 12.98
CA VAL A 160 2.22 5.02 13.49
C VAL A 160 3.21 4.58 12.40
N LEU A 161 2.85 3.59 11.59
CA LEU A 161 3.67 3.16 10.45
C LEU A 161 3.78 4.26 9.38
N GLY A 162 2.70 4.97 9.09
CA GLY A 162 2.69 6.13 8.20
C GLY A 162 3.62 7.25 8.69
N ILE A 163 3.51 7.61 9.97
CA ILE A 163 4.40 8.60 10.62
C ILE A 163 5.86 8.15 10.55
N ARG A 164 6.11 6.88 10.85
CA ARG A 164 7.45 6.31 10.75
C ARG A 164 7.98 6.42 9.32
N ALA A 165 7.19 6.07 8.32
CA ALA A 165 7.65 6.11 6.95
C ALA A 165 7.94 7.53 6.46
N VAL A 166 7.08 8.50 6.78
CA VAL A 166 7.32 9.90 6.44
C VAL A 166 8.61 10.43 7.10
N HIS A 167 8.84 10.09 8.37
CA HIS A 167 10.08 10.45 9.08
C HIS A 167 11.32 9.91 8.36
N PHE A 168 11.34 8.62 8.02
CA PHE A 168 12.51 7.98 7.43
C PHE A 168 12.71 8.31 5.94
N LEU A 169 11.64 8.41 5.15
CA LEU A 169 11.74 8.65 3.71
C LEU A 169 12.10 10.11 3.38
N TYR A 170 11.59 11.07 4.16
CA TYR A 170 11.84 12.49 3.91
C TYR A 170 12.85 13.11 4.87
N GLY A 171 13.32 12.38 5.88
CA GLY A 171 14.30 12.86 6.85
C GLY A 171 13.80 14.05 7.68
N VAL A 172 12.48 14.15 7.91
CA VAL A 172 11.84 15.20 8.71
C VAL A 172 11.76 14.80 10.18
N ASN A 173 11.59 15.72 11.12
CA ASN A 173 11.44 15.36 12.53
C ASN A 173 10.11 14.60 12.80
N TRP A 174 10.04 13.89 13.93
CA TRP A 174 8.87 13.09 14.31
C TRP A 174 7.59 13.92 14.45
N LEU A 175 7.69 15.12 15.02
CA LEU A 175 6.52 15.97 15.27
C LEU A 175 5.88 16.44 13.96
N ARG A 176 6.69 16.83 12.98
CA ARG A 176 6.20 17.25 11.67
C ARG A 176 5.67 16.08 10.85
N SER A 177 6.31 14.92 10.97
CA SER A 177 5.80 13.67 10.40
C SER A 177 4.43 13.31 10.97
N ALA A 178 4.28 13.41 12.29
CA ALA A 178 3.02 13.17 12.98
C ALA A 178 1.95 14.18 12.54
N ALA A 179 2.30 15.47 12.54
CA ALA A 179 1.38 16.52 12.13
C ALA A 179 0.89 16.34 10.68
N SER A 180 1.78 16.01 9.73
CA SER A 180 1.40 15.84 8.33
C SER A 180 0.52 14.61 8.10
N VAL A 181 0.87 13.46 8.69
CA VAL A 181 0.09 12.23 8.55
C VAL A 181 -1.27 12.36 9.24
N LEU A 182 -1.31 12.85 10.49
CA LEU A 182 -2.57 12.99 11.23
C LEU A 182 -3.49 14.03 10.58
N SER A 183 -2.96 15.15 10.11
CA SER A 183 -3.75 16.16 9.39
C SER A 183 -4.26 15.63 8.06
N GLY A 184 -3.43 14.87 7.33
CA GLY A 184 -3.84 14.17 6.11
C GLY A 184 -4.97 13.19 6.37
N SER A 185 -4.81 12.32 7.36
CA SER A 185 -5.84 11.34 7.75
C SER A 185 -7.14 12.01 8.21
N ALA A 186 -7.04 13.08 9.01
CA ALA A 186 -8.20 13.85 9.45
C ALA A 186 -8.95 14.49 8.27
N THR A 187 -8.21 15.01 7.27
CA THR A 187 -8.79 15.60 6.06
C THR A 187 -9.55 14.55 5.24
N ILE A 188 -8.97 13.36 5.06
CA ILE A 188 -9.64 12.24 4.37
C ILE A 188 -10.91 11.82 5.11
N TRP A 189 -10.84 11.68 6.44
CA TRP A 189 -12.01 11.35 7.25
C TRP A 189 -13.13 12.39 7.11
N MET A 190 -12.77 13.67 7.13
CA MET A 190 -13.74 14.75 6.95
C MET A 190 -14.37 14.70 5.55
N LEU A 191 -13.58 14.44 4.51
CA LEU A 191 -14.09 14.27 3.14
C LEU A 191 -15.07 13.10 3.04
N ILE A 192 -14.72 11.95 3.62
CA ILE A 192 -15.61 10.77 3.64
C ILE A 192 -16.92 11.11 4.37
N MET A 193 -16.85 11.78 5.53
CA MET A 193 -18.05 12.19 6.27
C MET A 193 -18.93 13.15 5.46
N VAL A 194 -18.34 14.14 4.77
CA VAL A 194 -19.08 15.09 3.94
C VAL A 194 -19.71 14.38 2.74
N LEU A 195 -18.96 13.52 2.04
CA LEU A 195 -19.48 12.77 0.90
C LEU A 195 -20.62 11.83 1.30
N ASN A 196 -20.48 11.11 2.41
CA ASN A 196 -21.53 10.24 2.93
C ASN A 196 -22.77 11.03 3.37
N ARG A 197 -22.60 12.26 3.89
CA ARG A 197 -23.71 13.12 4.27
C ARG A 197 -24.44 13.69 3.06
N ILE A 198 -23.73 14.03 1.99
CA ILE A 198 -24.33 14.55 0.74
C ILE A 198 -25.01 13.43 -0.04
N ALA A 199 -24.45 12.22 -0.07
CA ALA A 199 -25.03 11.07 -0.76
C ALA A 199 -26.27 10.47 -0.06
N GLY A 200 -26.51 10.85 1.20
CA GLY A 200 -27.72 10.50 1.96
C GLY A 200 -28.85 11.54 1.87
N LEU A 201 -28.65 12.64 1.13
CA LEU A 201 -29.67 13.62 0.74
C LEU A 201 -30.18 13.31 -0.67
#